data_AF-A0A2G5SL64-F1
#
_entry.id   AF-A0A2G5SL64-F1
#
_cell.length_a   1.000
_cell.length_b   1.000
_cell.length_c   1.000
_cell.angle_alpha   90.00
_cell.angle_beta   90.00
_cell.angle_gamma   90.00
#
_symmetry.space_group_name_H-M   'P 1'
#
loop_
_entity.id
_entity.type
_entity.pdbx_description
1 polymer ?
#
loop_
_entity_poly.entity_id
_entity_poly.type
_entity_poly.pdbx_seq_one_letter_code
_entity_poly.pdbx_strand_id
1 'polypeptide(L)'
;MVTQATAPNVAPSKISHKNEVISHDESTSDPKISKLSGGELKKKINKELSDHGLGSLNMMNAGVGGDLKIRILEKLLAVSTDVDRIHYRPNYDTDWNYLPKKLKAECMKWMSFRTRLRLRQTSKTEKQLVDSYPINFKFVKLDQNARYCYEKCIELSFKDNVNQETYLKYKDPSDFMENGAPLLVYILKHGKIDEFDYEISDDLSCMTLKLLERKNIKFCISKFSHIDINNFKETLFLLANCDETLEEIVFDPENGEEEDFERLFMLPAFNEAKLVRMWTLKHPWVAMTILQRYIHTDAKIGTEFEFNADKMTIVDLVIKYFGDRIVYQNGDFLMKIQMNVADRAILIDHEYTDSFCEVTFYFTVVSADSLRRVERVRADSSSSDDLVPDFQRIFKESDDDEIYKPDVANVSNRN
;
A
#
# COMPACT_ATOMS: atom_id res chain seq x y z
N MET A 1 46.44 -50.77 20.47
CA MET A 1 45.37 -49.89 20.99
C MET A 1 44.14 -50.15 20.11
N VAL A 2 43.25 -51.10 20.39
CA VAL A 2 42.28 -51.18 21.53
C VAL A 2 41.42 -49.91 21.51
N THR A 3 40.12 -49.87 21.17
CA THR A 3 39.06 -50.90 21.14
C THR A 3 37.89 -50.48 20.24
N GLN A 4 37.32 -51.43 19.50
CA GLN A 4 35.93 -51.43 19.03
C GLN A 4 34.98 -51.75 20.21
N ALA A 5 33.75 -51.22 20.16
CA ALA A 5 32.64 -51.73 20.97
C ALA A 5 31.40 -51.92 20.07
N THR A 6 30.83 -53.12 20.19
CA THR A 6 29.71 -53.66 19.41
C THR A 6 28.39 -53.50 20.19
N ALA A 7 27.31 -53.34 19.42
CA ALA A 7 25.85 -53.29 19.65
C ALA A 7 25.21 -53.84 20.96
N PRO A 8 23.89 -53.56 21.16
CA PRO A 8 22.96 -54.62 20.77
C PRO A 8 21.68 -54.17 20.05
N ASN A 9 21.29 -55.03 19.09
CA ASN A 9 19.96 -55.17 18.52
C ASN A 9 18.92 -55.50 19.61
N VAL A 10 17.78 -54.82 19.59
CA VAL A 10 16.56 -55.24 20.29
C VAL A 10 15.41 -55.28 19.28
N ALA A 11 14.76 -56.45 19.21
CA ALA A 11 13.63 -56.77 18.34
C ALA A 11 12.33 -56.04 18.76
N PRO A 12 11.35 -55.88 17.86
CA PRO A 12 10.13 -55.15 18.14
C PRO A 12 9.15 -55.95 19.01
N SER A 13 8.73 -55.36 20.13
CA SER A 13 7.69 -55.91 20.99
C SER A 13 6.30 -55.73 20.35
N LYS A 14 5.62 -56.85 20.14
CA LYS A 14 4.18 -56.91 19.89
C LYS A 14 3.45 -56.45 21.15
N ILE A 15 2.65 -55.39 21.04
CA ILE A 15 1.60 -55.08 22.01
C ILE A 15 0.26 -55.25 21.30
N SER A 16 -0.42 -56.34 21.63
CA SER A 16 -1.83 -56.55 21.39
C SER A 16 -2.62 -55.83 22.47
N HIS A 17 -3.57 -54.96 22.12
CA HIS A 17 -4.72 -54.70 22.97
C HIS A 17 -5.98 -54.38 22.17
N LYS A 18 -6.84 -55.40 22.14
CA LYS A 18 -8.31 -55.39 22.31
C LYS A 18 -9.12 -54.27 21.64
N ASN A 19 -9.85 -54.69 20.61
CA ASN A 19 -11.14 -54.12 20.24
C ASN A 19 -12.10 -54.20 21.43
N GLU A 20 -12.53 -53.05 21.95
CA GLU A 20 -13.79 -52.93 22.66
C GLU A 20 -14.76 -52.14 21.80
N VAL A 21 -15.77 -52.85 21.32
CA VAL A 21 -16.98 -52.32 20.71
C VAL A 21 -17.83 -51.80 21.86
N ILE A 22 -18.08 -50.49 21.90
CA ILE A 22 -19.17 -49.91 22.68
C ILE A 22 -20.13 -49.28 21.69
N SER A 23 -21.23 -50.00 21.45
CA SER A 23 -22.48 -49.48 20.90
C SER A 23 -23.21 -48.66 21.97
N HIS A 24 -23.86 -47.57 21.56
CA HIS A 24 -24.97 -46.79 22.18
C HIS A 24 -24.75 -45.33 21.77
N ASP A 25 -25.71 -44.54 21.29
CA ASP A 25 -27.11 -44.71 20.95
C ASP A 25 -27.42 -43.64 19.90
N GLU A 26 -28.40 -43.91 19.04
CA GLU A 26 -29.07 -42.89 18.23
C GLU A 26 -29.63 -41.81 19.16
N SER A 27 -29.13 -40.57 19.04
CA SER A 27 -29.87 -39.41 19.54
C SER A 27 -30.49 -38.68 18.34
N THR A 28 -31.80 -38.83 18.27
CA THR A 28 -32.73 -38.11 17.40
C THR A 28 -32.49 -36.61 17.48
N SER A 29 -31.94 -36.03 16.42
CA SER A 29 -31.96 -34.58 16.23
C SER A 29 -33.27 -34.18 15.56
N ASP A 30 -34.04 -33.37 16.29
CA ASP A 30 -35.32 -32.80 15.92
C ASP A 30 -35.16 -31.91 14.66
N PRO A 31 -35.89 -32.14 13.54
CA PRO A 31 -35.58 -31.52 12.25
C PRO A 31 -36.10 -30.07 12.09
N LYS A 32 -36.40 -29.37 13.20
CA LYS A 32 -37.07 -28.05 13.16
C LYS A 32 -36.18 -26.83 13.40
N ILE A 33 -34.87 -26.99 13.60
CA ILE A 33 -33.96 -25.84 13.73
C ILE A 33 -33.14 -25.69 12.45
N SER A 34 -33.81 -25.37 11.35
CA SER A 34 -33.12 -24.90 10.14
C SER A 34 -33.71 -23.57 9.71
N LYS A 35 -32.84 -22.56 9.61
CA LYS A 35 -33.06 -21.18 9.14
C LYS A 35 -33.62 -20.21 10.18
N LEU A 36 -32.75 -19.72 11.06
CA LEU A 36 -32.97 -18.42 11.71
C LEU A 36 -32.50 -17.33 10.74
N SER A 37 -33.43 -16.53 10.23
CA SER A 37 -33.14 -15.33 9.45
C SER A 37 -32.46 -14.26 10.33
N GLY A 38 -31.75 -13.30 9.73
CA GLY A 38 -31.14 -12.19 10.47
C GLY A 38 -32.14 -11.40 11.35
N GLY A 39 -33.42 -11.39 10.96
CA GLY A 39 -34.50 -10.81 11.77
C GLY A 39 -34.81 -11.59 13.05
N GLU A 40 -34.67 -12.92 13.05
CA GLU A 40 -34.93 -13.74 14.24
C GLU A 40 -33.76 -13.70 15.24
N LEU A 41 -32.53 -13.51 14.75
CA LEU A 41 -31.36 -13.26 15.59
C LEU A 41 -31.51 -11.92 16.32
N LYS A 42 -31.91 -10.86 15.60
CA LYS A 42 -32.19 -9.54 16.19
C LYS A 42 -33.31 -9.62 17.24
N LYS A 43 -34.36 -10.43 16.99
CA LYS A 43 -35.44 -10.67 17.96
C LYS A 43 -34.95 -11.43 19.21
N LYS A 44 -34.10 -12.45 19.06
CA LYS A 44 -33.52 -13.16 20.22
C LYS A 44 -32.62 -12.27 21.07
N ILE A 45 -31.78 -11.45 20.43
CA ILE A 45 -30.90 -10.50 21.13
C ILE A 45 -31.74 -9.46 21.88
N ASN A 46 -32.76 -8.88 21.23
CA ASN A 46 -33.63 -7.90 21.88
C ASN A 46 -34.47 -8.48 23.02
N LYS A 47 -34.90 -9.74 22.89
CA LYS A 47 -35.63 -10.46 23.96
C LYS A 47 -34.74 -10.67 25.20
N GLU A 48 -33.52 -11.16 25.01
CA GLU A 48 -32.56 -11.34 26.11
C GLU A 48 -32.19 -10.02 26.81
N LEU A 49 -32.05 -8.94 26.04
CA LEU A 49 -31.82 -7.60 26.61
C LEU A 49 -33.04 -7.15 27.46
N SER A 50 -34.26 -7.36 26.95
CA SER A 50 -35.50 -7.05 27.66
C SER A 50 -35.71 -7.89 28.92
N ASP A 51 -35.42 -9.20 28.87
CA ASP A 51 -35.58 -10.11 30.00
C ASP A 51 -34.63 -9.78 31.17
N HIS A 52 -33.55 -9.04 30.89
CA HIS A 52 -32.61 -8.51 31.88
C HIS A 52 -32.85 -7.02 32.24
N GLY A 53 -34.00 -6.44 31.85
CA GLY A 53 -34.38 -5.07 32.20
C GLY A 53 -33.61 -3.98 31.43
N LEU A 54 -32.88 -4.36 30.38
CA LEU A 54 -32.16 -3.45 29.50
C LEU A 54 -33.06 -3.16 28.29
N GLY A 55 -33.82 -2.06 28.34
CA GLY A 55 -34.47 -1.51 27.15
C GLY A 55 -33.45 -1.29 26.02
N SER A 56 -33.93 -1.17 24.79
CA SER A 56 -33.16 -1.20 23.52
C SER A 56 -31.77 -0.55 23.58
N LEU A 57 -30.86 -1.02 22.70
CA LEU A 57 -29.43 -0.68 22.59
C LEU A 57 -29.04 0.82 22.73
N ASN A 58 -29.99 1.74 22.64
CA ASN A 58 -29.82 3.19 22.70
C ASN A 58 -29.54 3.77 24.10
N MET A 59 -29.44 2.96 25.17
CA MET A 59 -29.14 3.46 26.54
C MET A 59 -27.73 3.15 27.08
N MET A 60 -26.75 2.81 26.24
CA MET A 60 -25.38 2.48 26.69
C MET A 60 -24.47 3.68 27.05
N ASN A 61 -25.02 4.87 27.33
CA ASN A 61 -24.23 6.06 27.70
C ASN A 61 -24.38 6.52 29.17
N ALA A 62 -25.09 5.79 30.02
CA ALA A 62 -25.20 6.13 31.44
C ALA A 62 -24.49 5.09 32.31
N GLY A 63 -23.21 5.33 32.65
CA GLY A 63 -22.60 5.02 33.95
C GLY A 63 -22.73 3.63 34.60
N VAL A 64 -23.13 2.57 33.91
CA VAL A 64 -23.23 1.21 34.48
C VAL A 64 -21.96 0.40 34.20
N GLY A 65 -21.44 -0.21 35.26
CA GLY A 65 -20.06 -0.67 35.45
C GLY A 65 -19.50 -1.68 34.45
N GLY A 66 -18.17 -1.66 34.30
CA GLY A 66 -17.40 -2.45 33.34
C GLY A 66 -17.68 -3.96 33.35
N ASP A 67 -18.12 -4.53 34.48
CA ASP A 67 -18.49 -5.94 34.59
C ASP A 67 -19.71 -6.32 33.73
N LEU A 68 -20.68 -5.42 33.57
CA LEU A 68 -21.86 -5.68 32.74
C LEU A 68 -21.50 -5.62 31.24
N LYS A 69 -20.61 -4.69 30.86
CA LYS A 69 -20.07 -4.62 29.48
C LYS A 69 -19.28 -5.87 29.14
N ILE A 70 -18.46 -6.37 30.06
CA ILE A 70 -17.66 -7.59 29.86
C ILE A 70 -18.59 -8.81 29.71
N ARG A 71 -19.61 -8.98 30.56
CA ARG A 71 -20.56 -10.11 30.44
C ARG A 71 -21.40 -10.07 29.16
N ILE A 72 -21.78 -8.87 28.70
CA ILE A 72 -22.48 -8.70 27.42
C ILE A 72 -21.53 -9.01 26.25
N LEU A 73 -20.28 -8.56 26.29
CA LEU A 73 -19.27 -8.90 25.30
C LEU A 73 -18.98 -10.40 25.25
N GLU A 74 -18.83 -11.06 26.41
CA GLU A 74 -18.62 -12.51 26.50
C GLU A 74 -19.81 -13.30 25.94
N LYS A 75 -21.05 -12.89 26.27
CA LYS A 75 -22.25 -13.51 25.71
C LYS A 75 -22.42 -13.23 24.22
N LEU A 76 -22.10 -12.02 23.73
CA LEU A 76 -22.11 -11.70 22.30
C LEU A 76 -21.02 -12.46 21.54
N LEU A 77 -19.87 -12.70 22.17
CA LEU A 77 -18.81 -13.54 21.62
C LEU A 77 -19.25 -15.01 21.58
N ALA A 78 -19.94 -15.50 22.61
CA ALA A 78 -20.53 -16.85 22.64
C ALA A 78 -21.63 -17.01 21.56
N VAL A 79 -22.51 -16.02 21.40
CA VAL A 79 -23.53 -16.01 20.35
C VAL A 79 -22.90 -15.88 18.96
N SER A 80 -21.85 -15.06 18.78
CA SER A 80 -21.10 -14.96 17.52
C SER A 80 -20.44 -16.29 17.17
N THR A 81 -19.82 -16.97 18.14
CA THR A 81 -19.17 -18.27 17.93
C THR A 81 -20.17 -19.39 17.65
N ASP A 82 -21.39 -19.31 18.16
CA ASP A 82 -22.47 -20.23 17.79
C ASP A 82 -23.10 -19.91 16.42
N VAL A 83 -23.20 -18.62 16.03
CA VAL A 83 -23.63 -18.24 14.68
C VAL A 83 -22.60 -18.65 13.62
N ASP A 84 -21.31 -18.52 13.93
CA ASP A 84 -20.21 -19.05 13.10
C ASP A 84 -20.22 -20.59 13.03
N ARG A 85 -20.78 -21.28 14.02
CA ARG A 85 -21.01 -22.74 13.99
C ARG A 85 -22.22 -23.15 13.16
N ILE A 86 -23.24 -22.30 13.04
CA ILE A 86 -24.47 -22.56 12.27
C ILE A 86 -24.25 -22.42 10.75
N HIS A 87 -23.21 -21.71 10.32
CA HIS A 87 -22.71 -21.81 8.95
C HIS A 87 -21.85 -23.05 8.79
N TYR A 88 -22.49 -24.15 8.35
CA TYR A 88 -21.93 -25.35 7.74
C TYR A 88 -20.41 -25.45 7.92
N ARG A 89 -19.93 -25.96 9.08
CA ARG A 89 -18.53 -26.37 9.20
C ARG A 89 -18.32 -27.37 8.08
N PRO A 90 -17.53 -27.05 7.04
CA PRO A 90 -17.24 -28.04 6.04
C PRO A 90 -16.53 -29.16 6.79
N ASN A 91 -17.04 -30.38 6.66
CA ASN A 91 -16.41 -31.53 7.29
C ASN A 91 -15.15 -31.81 6.48
N TYR A 92 -14.08 -31.09 6.80
CA TYR A 92 -12.78 -31.31 6.17
C TYR A 92 -12.22 -32.59 6.76
N ASP A 93 -11.88 -33.56 5.90
CA ASP A 93 -11.27 -34.83 6.31
C ASP A 93 -9.86 -34.65 6.92
N THR A 94 -9.33 -33.42 6.97
CA THR A 94 -7.97 -33.12 7.41
C THR A 94 -7.90 -31.75 8.09
N ASP A 95 -7.29 -31.70 9.28
CA ASP A 95 -6.99 -30.45 10.00
C ASP A 95 -5.97 -29.60 9.20
N TRP A 96 -6.13 -28.28 9.24
CA TRP A 96 -5.17 -27.32 8.70
C TRP A 96 -3.73 -27.68 9.06
N ASN A 97 -3.47 -28.09 10.30
CA ASN A 97 -2.12 -28.43 10.76
C ASN A 97 -1.46 -29.57 9.99
N TYR A 98 -2.24 -30.49 9.42
CA TYR A 98 -1.73 -31.61 8.61
C TYR A 98 -1.61 -31.28 7.12
N LEU A 99 -2.10 -30.11 6.68
CA LEU A 99 -1.95 -29.71 5.28
C LEU A 99 -0.48 -29.44 4.94
N PRO A 100 0.03 -29.97 3.82
CA PRO A 100 1.35 -29.62 3.30
C PRO A 100 1.50 -28.11 3.10
N LYS A 101 2.72 -27.59 3.34
CA LYS A 101 3.03 -26.15 3.17
C LYS A 101 2.60 -25.60 1.80
N LYS A 102 2.72 -26.41 0.74
CA LYS A 102 2.31 -26.05 -0.62
C LYS A 102 0.80 -25.77 -0.72
N LEU A 103 -0.05 -26.59 -0.11
CA LEU A 103 -1.50 -26.37 -0.13
C LEU A 103 -1.90 -25.16 0.73
N LYS A 104 -1.29 -25.02 1.91
CA LYS A 104 -1.49 -23.81 2.74
C LYS A 104 -1.12 -22.53 1.99
N ALA A 105 -0.02 -22.57 1.24
CA ALA A 105 0.42 -21.45 0.40
C ALA A 105 -0.57 -21.12 -0.72
N GLU A 106 -1.12 -22.13 -1.40
CA GLU A 106 -2.18 -21.92 -2.39
C GLU A 106 -3.42 -21.30 -1.75
N CYS A 107 -3.85 -21.76 -0.57
CA CYS A 107 -4.96 -21.15 0.17
C CYS A 107 -4.67 -19.68 0.52
N MET A 108 -3.44 -19.35 0.95
CA MET A 108 -3.08 -17.97 1.30
C MET A 108 -3.20 -17.00 0.12
N LYS A 109 -3.01 -17.44 -1.14
CA LYS A 109 -3.20 -16.57 -2.32
C LYS A 109 -4.59 -15.94 -2.37
N TRP A 110 -5.59 -16.62 -1.81
CA TRP A 110 -6.99 -16.18 -1.77
C TRP A 110 -7.37 -15.47 -0.47
N MET A 111 -6.45 -15.38 0.50
CA MET A 111 -6.69 -14.69 1.77
C MET A 111 -6.36 -13.20 1.65
N SER A 112 -7.26 -12.35 2.15
CA SER A 112 -6.98 -10.93 2.33
C SER A 112 -5.82 -10.68 3.28
N PHE A 113 -5.20 -9.51 3.17
CA PHE A 113 -4.11 -9.07 4.04
C PHE A 113 -4.46 -9.23 5.53
N ARG A 114 -5.64 -8.75 5.94
CA ARG A 114 -6.14 -8.87 7.31
C ARG A 114 -6.26 -10.33 7.78
N THR A 115 -6.71 -11.21 6.90
CA THR A 115 -6.84 -12.65 7.21
C THR A 115 -5.47 -13.30 7.38
N ARG A 116 -4.51 -12.96 6.51
CA ARG A 116 -3.12 -13.43 6.65
C ARG A 116 -2.49 -12.95 7.95
N LEU A 117 -2.71 -11.68 8.34
CA LEU A 117 -2.23 -11.16 9.62
C LEU A 117 -2.81 -11.91 10.83
N ARG A 118 -4.09 -12.29 10.78
CA ARG A 118 -4.71 -13.12 11.83
C ARG A 118 -4.10 -14.53 11.86
N LEU A 119 -3.94 -15.16 10.69
CA LEU A 119 -3.30 -16.48 10.59
C LEU A 119 -1.88 -16.46 11.16
N ARG A 120 -1.13 -15.39 10.87
CA ARG A 120 0.22 -15.16 11.40
C ARG A 120 0.28 -15.15 12.94
N GLN A 121 -0.80 -14.77 13.62
CA GLN A 121 -0.87 -14.73 15.09
C GLN A 121 -1.18 -16.09 15.73
N THR A 122 -1.58 -17.10 14.95
CA THR A 122 -2.04 -18.39 15.49
C THR A 122 -0.92 -19.31 15.95
N SER A 123 0.25 -19.30 15.30
CA SER A 123 1.41 -20.10 15.70
C SER A 123 2.72 -19.58 15.09
N LYS A 124 3.87 -20.02 15.63
CA LYS A 124 5.19 -19.70 15.06
C LYS A 124 5.36 -20.27 13.65
N THR A 125 4.81 -21.45 13.38
CA THR A 125 4.89 -22.11 12.06
C THR A 125 4.07 -21.36 11.03
N GLU A 126 2.85 -20.97 11.36
CA GLU A 126 2.01 -20.17 10.46
C GLU A 126 2.56 -18.77 10.28
N LYS A 127 3.17 -18.17 11.31
CA LYS A 127 3.90 -16.91 11.17
C LYS A 127 5.01 -16.98 10.13
N GLN A 128 5.89 -17.99 10.24
CA GLN A 128 6.98 -18.20 9.28
C GLN A 128 6.44 -18.47 7.88
N LEU A 129 5.33 -19.21 7.79
CA LEU A 129 4.69 -19.49 6.53
C LEU A 129 4.18 -18.20 5.90
N VAL A 130 3.35 -17.41 6.58
CA VAL A 130 2.83 -16.13 6.09
C VAL A 130 3.97 -15.20 5.69
N ASP A 131 5.00 -15.05 6.53
CA ASP A 131 6.13 -14.15 6.27
C ASP A 131 6.97 -14.57 5.04
N SER A 132 6.87 -15.83 4.61
CA SER A 132 7.59 -16.38 3.44
C SER A 132 6.85 -16.18 2.10
N TYR A 133 5.58 -15.78 2.11
CA TYR A 133 4.81 -15.54 0.89
C TYR A 133 4.45 -14.06 0.78
N PRO A 134 5.04 -13.34 -0.19
CA PRO A 134 4.75 -11.94 -0.38
C PRO A 134 3.27 -11.67 -0.61
N ILE A 135 2.86 -10.47 -0.20
CA ILE A 135 1.52 -9.94 -0.41
C ILE A 135 1.66 -8.89 -1.49
N ASN A 136 0.91 -8.99 -2.61
CA ASN A 136 0.94 -7.90 -3.56
C ASN A 136 -0.08 -6.83 -3.17
N PHE A 137 0.38 -5.59 -3.22
CA PHE A 137 -0.38 -4.40 -2.95
C PHE A 137 -0.43 -3.58 -4.23
N LYS A 138 -1.63 -3.18 -4.64
CA LYS A 138 -1.82 -2.27 -5.77
C LYS A 138 -1.28 -0.88 -5.45
N PHE A 139 -1.48 -0.45 -4.21
CA PHE A 139 -0.83 0.75 -3.70
C PHE A 139 -0.63 0.66 -2.19
N VAL A 140 0.34 1.42 -1.71
CA VAL A 140 0.54 1.79 -0.32
C VAL A 140 0.78 3.31 -0.33
N LYS A 141 0.01 4.04 0.48
CA LYS A 141 0.16 5.48 0.65
C LYS A 141 0.40 5.80 2.12
N LEU A 142 1.40 6.62 2.39
CA LEU A 142 1.57 7.27 3.68
C LEU A 142 1.43 8.78 3.46
N ASP A 143 0.40 9.37 4.05
CA ASP A 143 0.02 10.76 3.82
C ASP A 143 -0.16 11.48 5.16
N GLN A 144 0.48 12.63 5.33
CA GLN A 144 0.24 13.54 6.45
C GLN A 144 -0.38 14.82 5.88
N ASN A 145 -1.66 15.04 6.17
CA ASN A 145 -2.52 16.11 5.64
C ASN A 145 -3.25 15.81 4.31
N ALA A 146 -3.76 14.58 4.12
CA ALA A 146 -4.67 14.25 3.04
C ALA A 146 -5.74 15.35 2.88
N ARG A 147 -5.77 16.00 1.71
CA ARG A 147 -6.59 17.20 1.38
C ARG A 147 -8.10 17.04 1.63
N TYR A 148 -8.56 15.83 1.92
CA TYR A 148 -9.96 15.47 2.13
C TYR A 148 -10.34 15.23 3.60
N CYS A 149 -9.42 15.40 4.55
CA CYS A 149 -9.70 15.28 5.97
C CYS A 149 -9.87 16.66 6.61
N TYR A 150 -11.03 16.91 7.22
CA TYR A 150 -11.30 18.13 8.00
C TYR A 150 -10.39 18.27 9.24
N GLU A 151 -9.69 17.19 9.63
CA GLU A 151 -8.75 17.15 10.74
C GLU A 151 -7.36 16.68 10.26
N LYS A 152 -6.31 17.39 10.70
CA LYS A 152 -4.92 16.98 10.45
C LYS A 152 -4.69 15.61 11.08
N CYS A 153 -4.34 14.62 10.26
CA CYS A 153 -4.00 13.28 10.70
C CYS A 153 -2.91 12.70 9.80
N ILE A 154 -2.29 11.62 10.27
CA ILE A 154 -1.42 10.76 9.47
C ILE A 154 -2.28 9.60 8.99
N GLU A 155 -2.29 9.33 7.70
CA GLU A 155 -3.02 8.24 7.08
C GLU A 155 -2.03 7.23 6.49
N LEU A 156 -2.18 5.96 6.87
CA LEU A 156 -1.63 4.82 6.15
C LEU A 156 -2.77 4.13 5.42
N SER A 157 -2.77 4.20 4.09
CA SER A 157 -3.75 3.52 3.24
C SER A 157 -3.10 2.55 2.27
N PHE A 158 -3.79 1.46 1.95
CA PHE A 158 -3.27 0.45 1.04
C PHE A 158 -4.39 -0.42 0.48
N LYS A 159 -4.14 -1.02 -0.68
CA LYS A 159 -5.06 -1.95 -1.34
C LYS A 159 -4.37 -3.26 -1.68
N ASP A 160 -4.91 -4.36 -1.18
CA ASP A 160 -4.41 -5.69 -1.51
C ASP A 160 -5.03 -6.24 -2.81
N ASN A 161 -4.52 -7.38 -3.28
CA ASN A 161 -5.01 -8.07 -4.48
C ASN A 161 -6.47 -8.52 -4.45
N VAL A 162 -7.08 -8.60 -3.26
CA VAL A 162 -8.51 -8.93 -3.12
C VAL A 162 -9.37 -7.66 -3.32
N ASN A 163 -8.74 -6.55 -3.75
CA ASN A 163 -9.31 -5.23 -3.96
C ASN A 163 -9.91 -4.61 -2.69
N GLN A 164 -9.47 -5.04 -1.51
CA GLN A 164 -9.89 -4.42 -0.26
C GLN A 164 -8.98 -3.23 0.06
N GLU A 165 -9.55 -2.03 -0.01
CA GLU A 165 -8.88 -0.81 0.46
C GLU A 165 -8.99 -0.71 1.98
N THR A 166 -7.87 -0.38 2.61
CA THR A 166 -7.76 -0.15 4.05
C THR A 166 -7.24 1.26 4.27
N TYR A 167 -7.86 1.97 5.21
CA TYR A 167 -7.48 3.32 5.62
C TYR A 167 -7.31 3.33 7.13
N LEU A 168 -6.11 3.67 7.61
CA LEU A 168 -5.78 3.76 9.02
C LEU A 168 -5.33 5.19 9.31
N LYS A 169 -6.05 5.86 10.22
CA LYS A 169 -5.76 7.23 10.62
C LYS A 169 -5.18 7.26 12.03
N TYR A 170 -4.14 8.06 12.18
CA TYR A 170 -3.41 8.29 13.42
C TYR A 170 -3.46 9.77 13.76
N LYS A 171 -3.67 10.07 15.05
CA LYS A 171 -3.94 11.44 15.49
C LYS A 171 -2.71 12.33 15.38
N ASP A 172 -1.56 11.76 15.70
CA ASP A 172 -0.30 12.47 15.80
C ASP A 172 0.88 11.52 15.49
N PRO A 173 2.10 12.07 15.31
CA PRO A 173 3.29 11.26 15.05
C PRO A 173 3.58 10.19 16.09
N SER A 174 3.26 10.40 17.37
CA SER A 174 3.53 9.41 18.42
C SER A 174 2.59 8.20 18.29
N ASP A 175 1.29 8.46 18.07
CA ASP A 175 0.29 7.43 17.80
C ASP A 175 0.64 6.62 16.54
N PHE A 176 1.08 7.30 15.47
CA PHE A 176 1.58 6.61 14.27
C PHE A 176 2.81 5.75 14.58
N MET A 177 3.81 6.28 15.28
CA MET A 177 5.04 5.52 15.56
C MET A 177 4.79 4.30 16.46
N GLU A 178 3.81 4.37 17.36
CA GLU A 178 3.42 3.24 18.22
C GLU A 178 2.61 2.18 17.45
N ASN A 179 1.61 2.60 16.67
CA ASN A 179 0.59 1.71 16.13
C ASN A 179 0.69 1.48 14.61
N GLY A 180 1.10 2.50 13.85
CA GLY A 180 1.14 2.48 12.38
C GLY A 180 2.50 2.09 11.79
N ALA A 181 3.59 2.64 12.33
CA ALA A 181 4.93 2.40 11.82
C ALA A 181 5.35 0.91 11.85
N PRO A 182 5.00 0.10 12.88
CA PRO A 182 5.26 -1.34 12.84
C PRO A 182 4.53 -2.07 11.70
N LEU A 183 3.33 -1.61 11.33
CA LEU A 183 2.56 -2.15 10.22
C LEU A 183 3.18 -1.74 8.88
N LEU A 184 3.55 -0.46 8.71
CA LEU A 184 4.26 0.02 7.53
C LEU A 184 5.56 -0.77 7.30
N VAL A 185 6.37 -0.96 8.34
CA VAL A 185 7.59 -1.79 8.30
C VAL A 185 7.29 -3.21 7.82
N TYR A 186 6.19 -3.81 8.29
CA TYR A 186 5.79 -5.15 7.87
C TYR A 186 5.38 -5.18 6.39
N ILE A 187 4.60 -4.20 5.95
CA ILE A 187 4.16 -4.05 4.55
C ILE A 187 5.37 -3.88 3.63
N LEU A 188 6.28 -2.95 3.94
CA LEU A 188 7.48 -2.70 3.14
C LEU A 188 8.42 -3.91 3.08
N LYS A 189 8.47 -4.72 4.14
CA LYS A 189 9.35 -5.89 4.23
C LYS A 189 8.82 -7.13 3.51
N HIS A 190 7.51 -7.35 3.53
CA HIS A 190 6.87 -8.57 3.04
C HIS A 190 5.94 -8.32 1.84
N GLY A 191 5.79 -7.06 1.42
CA GLY A 191 4.96 -6.65 0.30
C GLY A 191 5.72 -6.65 -1.02
N LYS A 192 4.98 -6.90 -2.10
CA LYS A 192 5.30 -6.44 -3.45
C LYS A 192 4.35 -5.30 -3.74
N ILE A 193 4.86 -4.11 -3.99
CA ILE A 193 4.06 -2.89 -4.00
C ILE A 193 4.11 -2.31 -5.41
N ASP A 194 2.97 -2.26 -6.09
CA ASP A 194 2.92 -1.70 -7.44
C ASP A 194 3.17 -0.18 -7.38
N GLU A 195 2.58 0.52 -6.40
CA GLU A 195 2.76 1.96 -6.18
C GLU A 195 2.95 2.30 -4.70
N PHE A 196 4.05 2.96 -4.35
CA PHE A 196 4.31 3.51 -3.04
C PHE A 196 4.35 5.03 -3.10
N ASP A 197 3.36 5.67 -2.47
CA ASP A 197 3.24 7.11 -2.40
C ASP A 197 3.52 7.60 -0.97
N TYR A 198 4.46 8.52 -0.85
CA TYR A 198 5.03 8.92 0.43
C TYR A 198 5.01 10.44 0.52
N GLU A 199 4.11 10.99 1.34
CA GLU A 199 3.85 12.42 1.44
C GLU A 199 3.68 12.77 2.92
N ILE A 200 4.78 13.01 3.63
CA ILE A 200 4.74 13.32 5.07
C ILE A 200 5.74 14.41 5.45
N SER A 201 5.48 15.09 6.57
CA SER A 201 6.37 16.14 7.08
C SER A 201 7.77 15.62 7.47
N ASP A 202 8.76 16.51 7.41
CA ASP A 202 10.16 16.28 7.79
C ASP A 202 10.34 15.60 9.17
N ASP A 203 9.57 16.03 10.17
CA ASP A 203 9.68 15.48 11.53
C ASP A 203 9.28 14.01 11.57
N LEU A 204 8.15 13.67 10.92
CA LEU A 204 7.67 12.29 10.84
C LEU A 204 8.55 11.43 9.95
N SER A 205 9.06 12.00 8.86
CA SER A 205 10.05 11.40 7.99
C SER A 205 11.30 10.98 8.75
N CYS A 206 11.90 11.89 9.52
CA CYS A 206 13.10 11.61 10.32
C CYS A 206 12.87 10.44 11.31
N MET A 207 11.69 10.35 11.91
CA MET A 207 11.32 9.23 12.79
C MET A 207 11.16 7.91 12.03
N THR A 208 10.49 7.96 10.87
CA THR A 208 10.22 6.80 10.01
C THR A 208 11.52 6.25 9.41
N LEU A 209 12.40 7.11 8.89
CA LEU A 209 13.72 6.76 8.38
C LEU A 209 14.57 6.04 9.42
N LYS A 210 14.71 6.59 10.62
CA LYS A 210 15.45 5.95 11.72
C LYS A 210 14.91 4.56 12.06
N LEU A 211 13.61 4.35 11.94
CA LEU A 211 13.00 3.04 12.13
C LEU A 211 13.36 2.08 11.00
N LEU A 212 13.27 2.53 9.75
CA LEU A 212 13.57 1.72 8.56
C LEU A 212 15.06 1.34 8.49
N GLU A 213 15.97 2.29 8.74
CA GLU A 213 17.42 2.08 8.81
C GLU A 213 17.79 0.95 9.77
N ARG A 214 17.23 0.99 10.99
CA ARG A 214 17.48 -0.05 12.02
C ARG A 214 17.01 -1.44 11.60
N LYS A 215 16.03 -1.51 10.69
CA LYS A 215 15.46 -2.78 10.22
C LYS A 215 16.16 -3.33 8.98
N ASN A 216 16.97 -2.51 8.29
CA ASN A 216 17.73 -2.87 7.09
C ASN A 216 16.86 -3.62 6.06
N ILE A 217 15.75 -2.99 5.67
CA ILE A 217 14.73 -3.58 4.82
C ILE A 217 15.07 -3.31 3.35
N LYS A 218 14.88 -4.32 2.49
CA LYS A 218 14.84 -4.13 1.04
C LYS A 218 13.38 -4.11 0.59
N PHE A 219 13.06 -3.12 -0.24
CA PHE A 219 11.72 -2.85 -0.72
C PHE A 219 11.54 -3.43 -2.12
N CYS A 220 10.40 -4.05 -2.37
CA CYS A 220 9.97 -4.50 -3.69
C CYS A 220 8.85 -3.57 -4.15
N ILE A 221 9.22 -2.51 -4.86
CA ILE A 221 8.35 -1.39 -5.25
C ILE A 221 8.50 -1.17 -6.76
N SER A 222 7.40 -1.11 -7.50
CA SER A 222 7.43 -0.85 -8.95
C SER A 222 7.34 0.64 -9.30
N LYS A 223 6.54 1.41 -8.57
CA LYS A 223 6.46 2.87 -8.70
C LYS A 223 6.64 3.53 -7.35
N PHE A 224 7.54 4.50 -7.29
CA PHE A 224 7.79 5.32 -6.11
C PHE A 224 7.44 6.78 -6.37
N SER A 225 6.65 7.38 -5.47
CA SER A 225 6.27 8.79 -5.49
C SER A 225 6.60 9.44 -4.15
N HIS A 226 7.32 10.56 -4.19
CA HIS A 226 7.59 11.41 -3.03
C HIS A 226 7.56 12.89 -3.42
N ILE A 227 6.40 13.50 -3.24
CA ILE A 227 6.14 14.89 -3.63
C ILE A 227 6.15 15.78 -2.38
N ASP A 228 7.17 15.63 -1.53
CA ASP A 228 7.50 16.62 -0.51
C ASP A 228 8.83 17.28 -0.88
N ILE A 229 8.77 18.61 -0.98
CA ILE A 229 9.84 19.50 -1.41
C ILE A 229 11.03 19.46 -0.43
N ASN A 230 10.83 19.05 0.83
CA ASN A 230 11.78 19.35 1.91
C ASN A 230 12.80 18.25 2.24
N ASN A 231 12.67 17.03 1.70
CA ASN A 231 13.50 15.91 2.17
C ASN A 231 14.06 15.01 1.08
N PHE A 232 15.02 15.52 0.33
CA PHE A 232 15.70 14.73 -0.71
C PHE A 232 16.53 13.56 -0.15
N LYS A 233 17.04 13.66 1.10
CA LYS A 233 17.78 12.57 1.76
C LYS A 233 16.93 11.33 1.99
N GLU A 234 15.65 11.52 2.27
CA GLU A 234 14.69 10.43 2.38
C GLU A 234 14.49 9.71 1.06
N THR A 235 14.30 10.46 -0.02
CA THR A 235 14.23 9.92 -1.39
C THR A 235 15.46 9.06 -1.67
N LEU A 236 16.66 9.55 -1.34
CA LEU A 236 17.89 8.77 -1.50
C LEU A 236 17.88 7.47 -0.67
N PHE A 237 17.46 7.53 0.60
CA PHE A 237 17.38 6.35 1.45
C PHE A 237 16.40 5.29 0.90
N LEU A 238 15.21 5.73 0.48
CA LEU A 238 14.18 4.84 -0.04
C LEU A 238 14.63 4.20 -1.35
N LEU A 239 15.16 4.99 -2.28
CA LEU A 239 15.70 4.50 -3.55
C LEU A 239 16.89 3.56 -3.36
N ALA A 240 17.79 3.82 -2.41
CA ALA A 240 18.92 2.93 -2.09
C ALA A 240 18.49 1.56 -1.52
N ASN A 241 17.25 1.46 -1.06
CA ASN A 241 16.68 0.23 -0.51
C ASN A 241 15.63 -0.42 -1.39
N CYS A 242 15.26 0.19 -2.51
CA CYS A 242 14.48 -0.48 -3.56
C CYS A 242 15.33 -1.53 -4.27
N ASP A 243 14.68 -2.60 -4.71
CA ASP A 243 15.27 -3.60 -5.60
C ASP A 243 15.18 -3.15 -7.07
N GLU A 244 15.61 -4.03 -7.97
CA GLU A 244 15.62 -3.82 -9.42
C GLU A 244 14.20 -3.81 -10.04
N THR A 245 13.14 -3.97 -9.24
CA THR A 245 11.75 -3.94 -9.75
C THR A 245 11.20 -2.53 -9.91
N LEU A 246 11.95 -1.51 -9.48
CA LEU A 246 11.54 -0.11 -9.59
C LEU A 246 11.59 0.38 -11.04
N GLU A 247 10.40 0.61 -11.61
CA GLU A 247 10.23 1.04 -12.99
C GLU A 247 9.98 2.55 -13.11
N GLU A 248 9.28 3.16 -12.15
CA GLU A 248 8.90 4.57 -12.17
C GLU A 248 9.27 5.28 -10.87
N ILE A 249 9.89 6.46 -11.01
CA ILE A 249 10.31 7.31 -9.90
C ILE A 249 9.72 8.70 -10.13
N VAL A 250 9.03 9.24 -9.12
CA VAL A 250 8.47 10.60 -9.13
C VAL A 250 8.86 11.29 -7.84
N PHE A 251 9.54 12.43 -7.93
CA PHE A 251 9.84 13.24 -6.74
C PHE A 251 10.11 14.69 -7.08
N ASP A 252 10.11 15.55 -6.06
CA ASP A 252 10.50 16.95 -6.18
C ASP A 252 11.94 17.17 -5.63
N PRO A 253 12.95 17.34 -6.50
CA PRO A 253 14.31 17.68 -6.10
C PRO A 253 14.54 19.14 -5.67
N GLU A 254 13.54 19.98 -5.47
CA GLU A 254 13.71 21.43 -5.29
C GLU A 254 14.78 21.84 -4.25
N ASN A 255 14.94 21.06 -3.17
CA ASN A 255 15.95 21.30 -2.11
C ASN A 255 17.19 20.38 -2.20
N GLY A 256 17.42 19.74 -3.34
CA GLY A 256 18.59 18.88 -3.55
C GLY A 256 19.87 19.67 -3.75
N GLU A 257 20.92 19.28 -3.03
CA GLU A 257 22.28 19.81 -3.21
C GLU A 257 23.07 18.95 -4.22
N GLU A 258 24.16 19.48 -4.76
CA GLU A 258 25.01 18.79 -5.74
C GLU A 258 25.45 17.40 -5.26
N GLU A 259 25.93 17.29 -4.00
CA GLU A 259 26.32 16.02 -3.39
C GLU A 259 25.18 15.00 -3.32
N ASP A 260 23.94 15.46 -3.17
CA ASP A 260 22.78 14.57 -3.11
C ASP A 260 22.46 13.99 -4.50
N PHE A 261 22.59 14.79 -5.56
CA PHE A 261 22.46 14.30 -6.94
C PHE A 261 23.59 13.36 -7.33
N GLU A 262 24.83 13.65 -6.92
CA GLU A 262 25.95 12.72 -7.11
C GLU A 262 25.62 11.36 -6.50
N ARG A 263 25.07 11.32 -5.29
CA ARG A 263 24.60 10.09 -4.65
C ARG A 263 23.45 9.44 -5.42
N LEU A 264 22.47 10.22 -5.87
CA LEU A 264 21.34 9.73 -6.66
C LEU A 264 21.82 8.97 -7.90
N PHE A 265 22.78 9.54 -8.65
CA PHE A 265 23.32 8.92 -9.86
C PHE A 265 24.10 7.62 -9.59
N MET A 266 24.52 7.38 -8.36
CA MET A 266 25.17 6.13 -7.96
C MET A 266 24.17 5.01 -7.59
N LEU A 267 22.87 5.31 -7.48
CA LEU A 267 21.85 4.33 -7.09
C LEU A 267 21.45 3.45 -8.28
N PRO A 268 21.56 2.10 -8.18
CA PRO A 268 21.12 1.19 -9.24
C PRO A 268 19.65 1.38 -9.61
N ALA A 269 18.76 1.47 -8.61
CA ALA A 269 17.32 1.64 -8.82
C ALA A 269 16.98 2.91 -9.61
N PHE A 270 17.73 4.01 -9.41
CA PHE A 270 17.57 5.24 -10.19
C PHE A 270 18.08 5.11 -11.64
N ASN A 271 19.16 4.34 -11.83
CA ASN A 271 19.77 4.14 -13.14
C ASN A 271 18.98 3.18 -14.03
N GLU A 272 18.30 2.21 -13.42
CA GLU A 272 17.56 1.16 -14.12
C GLU A 272 16.08 1.50 -14.33
N ALA A 273 15.56 2.49 -13.60
CA ALA A 273 14.19 2.98 -13.77
C ALA A 273 13.90 3.34 -15.23
N LYS A 274 12.73 2.92 -15.69
CA LYS A 274 12.25 3.20 -17.04
C LYS A 274 11.81 4.66 -17.16
N LEU A 275 11.17 5.21 -16.13
CA LEU A 275 10.69 6.57 -16.09
C LEU A 275 11.13 7.27 -14.81
N VAL A 276 11.76 8.44 -14.96
CA VAL A 276 12.08 9.33 -13.86
C VAL A 276 11.38 10.67 -14.10
N ARG A 277 10.57 11.11 -13.14
CA ARG A 277 9.98 12.45 -13.11
C ARG A 277 10.56 13.27 -11.96
N MET A 278 11.08 14.45 -12.29
CA MET A 278 11.59 15.43 -11.33
C MET A 278 10.77 16.72 -11.45
N TRP A 279 9.96 17.01 -10.44
CA TRP A 279 9.28 18.31 -10.37
C TRP A 279 10.30 19.41 -10.05
N THR A 280 10.09 20.64 -10.54
CA THR A 280 10.86 21.82 -10.10
C THR A 280 12.41 21.67 -10.16
N LEU A 281 12.96 21.25 -11.31
CA LEU A 281 14.40 21.03 -11.45
C LEU A 281 15.19 22.35 -11.51
N LYS A 282 15.68 22.82 -10.35
CA LYS A 282 16.49 24.04 -10.21
C LYS A 282 17.91 23.95 -10.77
N HIS A 283 18.40 22.74 -10.98
CA HIS A 283 19.79 22.47 -11.39
C HIS A 283 19.85 21.91 -12.82
N PRO A 284 19.92 22.77 -13.85
CA PRO A 284 19.89 22.35 -15.25
C PRO A 284 20.96 21.31 -15.64
N TRP A 285 22.09 21.31 -14.94
CA TRP A 285 23.17 20.36 -15.18
C TRP A 285 22.75 18.91 -14.90
N VAL A 286 21.77 18.67 -14.01
CA VAL A 286 21.20 17.34 -13.74
C VAL A 286 20.61 16.73 -15.01
N ALA A 287 19.86 17.52 -15.78
CA ALA A 287 19.30 17.10 -17.05
C ALA A 287 20.40 16.75 -18.07
N MET A 288 21.49 17.53 -18.10
CA MET A 288 22.62 17.27 -18.99
C MET A 288 23.36 15.98 -18.61
N THR A 289 23.54 15.74 -17.31
CA THR A 289 24.12 14.50 -16.78
C THR A 289 23.27 13.28 -17.16
N ILE A 290 21.93 13.39 -17.09
CA ILE A 290 21.03 12.32 -17.52
C ILE A 290 21.13 12.04 -19.02
N LEU A 291 21.19 13.08 -19.88
CA LEU A 291 21.42 12.90 -21.32
C LEU A 291 22.75 12.21 -21.60
N GLN A 292 23.83 12.68 -20.99
CA GLN A 292 25.15 12.09 -21.14
C GLN A 292 25.16 10.64 -20.68
N ARG A 293 24.47 10.32 -19.58
CA ARG A 293 24.31 8.96 -19.08
C ARG A 293 23.59 8.09 -20.11
N TYR A 294 22.45 8.53 -20.65
CA TYR A 294 21.71 7.75 -21.65
C TYR A 294 22.57 7.42 -22.87
N ILE A 295 23.37 8.39 -23.35
CA ILE A 295 24.32 8.17 -24.46
C ILE A 295 25.43 7.19 -24.07
N HIS A 296 25.96 7.27 -22.84
CA HIS A 296 27.07 6.44 -22.39
C HIS A 296 26.66 4.99 -22.10
N THR A 297 25.46 4.78 -21.55
CA THR A 297 24.96 3.45 -21.16
C THR A 297 24.13 2.77 -22.24
N ASP A 298 24.01 3.38 -23.42
CA ASP A 298 23.15 2.91 -24.51
C ASP A 298 21.74 2.57 -23.99
N ALA A 299 21.13 3.54 -23.32
CA ALA A 299 19.83 3.39 -22.68
C ALA A 299 18.79 2.73 -23.61
N LYS A 300 17.88 1.97 -23.00
CA LYS A 300 16.88 1.17 -23.74
C LYS A 300 15.83 2.09 -24.37
N ILE A 301 15.28 1.66 -25.50
CA ILE A 301 14.12 2.35 -26.10
C ILE A 301 12.97 2.36 -25.09
N GLY A 302 12.32 3.52 -24.95
CA GLY A 302 11.25 3.75 -23.98
C GLY A 302 11.74 4.13 -22.59
N THR A 303 13.05 4.33 -22.38
CA THR A 303 13.56 5.03 -21.19
C THR A 303 13.24 6.53 -21.30
N GLU A 304 12.68 7.09 -20.24
CA GLU A 304 12.12 8.44 -20.21
C GLU A 304 12.59 9.23 -18.98
N PHE A 305 12.87 10.51 -19.19
CA PHE A 305 13.11 11.50 -18.14
C PHE A 305 12.23 12.72 -18.39
N GLU A 306 11.43 13.07 -17.39
CA GLU A 306 10.48 14.18 -17.43
C GLU A 306 10.80 15.16 -16.29
N PHE A 307 10.84 16.45 -16.59
CA PHE A 307 11.17 17.45 -15.58
C PHE A 307 10.66 18.85 -15.92
N ASN A 308 10.40 19.66 -14.89
CA ASN A 308 10.07 21.07 -15.07
C ASN A 308 11.33 21.92 -14.94
N ALA A 309 11.55 22.85 -15.87
CA ALA A 309 12.68 23.78 -15.82
C ALA A 309 12.43 25.02 -16.69
N ASP A 310 13.32 26.02 -16.56
CA ASP A 310 13.38 27.17 -17.47
C ASP A 310 13.73 26.73 -18.90
N LYS A 311 12.88 27.11 -19.86
CA LYS A 311 13.00 26.65 -21.25
C LYS A 311 14.34 27.05 -21.88
N MET A 312 14.69 28.34 -21.80
CA MET A 312 15.83 28.90 -22.51
C MET A 312 17.13 28.30 -21.98
N THR A 313 17.23 28.17 -20.66
CA THR A 313 18.39 27.58 -20.00
C THR A 313 18.66 26.16 -20.49
N ILE A 314 17.63 25.30 -20.54
CA ILE A 314 17.82 23.90 -20.97
C ILE A 314 18.16 23.82 -22.46
N VAL A 315 17.47 24.55 -23.33
CA VAL A 315 17.73 24.55 -24.77
C VAL A 315 19.17 24.99 -25.08
N ASP A 316 19.63 26.09 -24.47
CA ASP A 316 20.98 26.60 -24.67
C ASP A 316 22.05 25.61 -24.21
N LEU A 317 21.83 24.93 -23.07
CA LEU A 317 22.76 23.92 -22.56
C LEU A 317 22.80 22.69 -23.46
N VAL A 318 21.65 22.23 -23.98
CA VAL A 318 21.60 21.12 -24.94
C VAL A 318 22.40 21.45 -26.19
N ILE A 319 22.16 22.62 -26.80
CA ILE A 319 22.86 23.06 -28.01
C ILE A 319 24.37 23.20 -27.73
N LYS A 320 24.73 23.78 -26.59
CA LYS A 320 26.13 24.01 -26.20
C LYS A 320 26.91 22.69 -26.01
N TYR A 321 26.32 21.69 -25.35
CA TYR A 321 27.03 20.47 -24.97
C TYR A 321 26.84 19.29 -25.93
N PHE A 322 25.75 19.28 -26.71
CA PHE A 322 25.40 18.17 -27.59
C PHE A 322 25.15 18.60 -29.03
N GLY A 323 25.49 19.84 -29.41
CA GLY A 323 25.23 20.39 -30.75
C GLY A 323 25.82 19.57 -31.90
N ASP A 324 26.95 18.90 -31.69
CA ASP A 324 27.59 18.00 -32.65
C ASP A 324 26.81 16.68 -32.87
N ARG A 325 25.90 16.34 -31.95
CA ARG A 325 25.06 15.14 -31.99
C ARG A 325 23.63 15.42 -32.39
N ILE A 326 23.23 16.68 -32.58
CA ILE A 326 21.87 17.03 -33.02
C ILE A 326 21.72 16.67 -34.50
N VAL A 327 20.88 15.68 -34.79
CA VAL A 327 20.61 15.19 -36.16
C VAL A 327 19.31 15.72 -36.74
N TYR A 328 18.44 16.26 -35.88
CA TYR A 328 17.20 16.91 -36.29
C TYR A 328 16.80 17.97 -35.27
N GLN A 329 16.33 19.10 -35.76
CA GLN A 329 15.80 20.19 -34.96
C GLN A 329 14.62 20.82 -35.71
N ASN A 330 13.48 20.96 -35.03
CA ASN A 330 12.32 21.70 -35.52
C ASN A 330 11.98 22.83 -34.55
N GLY A 331 12.49 24.02 -34.86
CA GLY A 331 12.47 25.16 -33.95
C GLY A 331 13.15 24.83 -32.62
N ASP A 332 12.66 25.45 -31.54
CA ASP A 332 13.14 25.19 -30.18
C ASP A 332 12.39 24.03 -29.51
N PHE A 333 11.40 23.45 -30.20
CA PHE A 333 10.40 22.55 -29.62
C PHE A 333 10.81 21.09 -29.61
N LEU A 334 11.45 20.65 -30.69
CA LEU A 334 11.74 19.25 -30.90
C LEU A 334 13.19 19.10 -31.39
N MET A 335 14.01 18.45 -30.58
CA MET A 335 15.38 18.10 -30.92
C MET A 335 15.57 16.59 -30.89
N LYS A 336 16.45 16.09 -31.75
CA LYS A 336 16.85 14.69 -31.75
C LYS A 336 18.36 14.59 -31.65
N ILE A 337 18.83 13.94 -30.60
CA ILE A 337 20.24 13.73 -30.32
C ILE A 337 20.60 12.28 -30.69
N GLN A 338 21.65 12.12 -31.50
CA GLN A 338 22.20 10.82 -31.85
C GLN A 338 22.95 10.20 -30.67
N MET A 339 22.63 8.95 -30.38
CA MET A 339 23.33 8.13 -29.38
C MET A 339 24.57 7.47 -30.00
N ASN A 340 25.39 6.80 -29.18
CA ASN A 340 26.55 6.07 -29.70
C ASN A 340 26.14 4.85 -30.54
N VAL A 341 24.97 4.25 -30.26
CA VAL A 341 24.37 3.22 -31.10
C VAL A 341 23.52 3.86 -32.21
N ALA A 342 23.75 3.43 -33.45
CA ALA A 342 23.11 4.02 -34.63
C ALA A 342 21.60 3.78 -34.74
N ASP A 343 21.05 2.77 -34.05
CA ASP A 343 19.63 2.41 -34.10
C ASP A 343 18.77 3.18 -33.09
N ARG A 344 19.37 4.04 -32.27
CA ARG A 344 18.71 4.81 -31.21
C ARG A 344 19.07 6.29 -31.25
N ALA A 345 18.13 7.08 -30.74
CA ALA A 345 18.30 8.51 -30.54
C ALA A 345 17.53 8.94 -29.29
N ILE A 346 17.89 10.10 -28.75
CA ILE A 346 17.13 10.75 -27.69
C ILE A 346 16.28 11.84 -28.34
N LEU A 347 14.97 11.73 -28.19
CA LEU A 347 14.01 12.77 -28.55
C LEU A 347 13.83 13.71 -27.36
N ILE A 348 14.03 15.00 -27.60
CA ILE A 348 13.78 16.06 -26.63
C ILE A 348 12.57 16.85 -27.11
N ASP A 349 11.54 16.89 -26.28
CA ASP A 349 10.30 17.65 -26.49
C ASP A 349 9.99 18.46 -25.23
N HIS A 350 9.12 19.45 -25.36
CA HIS A 350 8.58 20.16 -24.20
C HIS A 350 7.14 20.59 -24.39
N GLU A 351 6.44 20.71 -23.27
CA GLU A 351 5.09 21.23 -23.19
C GLU A 351 5.06 22.43 -22.24
N TYR A 352 4.31 23.47 -22.61
CA TYR A 352 4.08 24.61 -21.73
C TYR A 352 3.25 24.16 -20.55
N THR A 353 3.70 24.50 -19.34
CA THR A 353 2.86 24.41 -18.16
C THR A 353 1.95 25.65 -18.10
N ASP A 354 0.89 25.61 -17.28
CA ASP A 354 0.04 26.78 -17.03
C ASP A 354 0.80 27.94 -16.33
N SER A 355 2.06 27.72 -15.91
CA SER A 355 2.95 28.73 -15.37
C SER A 355 3.80 29.37 -16.49
N PHE A 356 3.86 30.70 -16.53
CA PHE A 356 4.45 31.45 -17.65
C PHE A 356 5.98 31.31 -17.83
N CYS A 357 6.69 30.63 -16.91
CA CYS A 357 8.16 30.56 -16.92
C CYS A 357 8.72 29.14 -16.97
N GLU A 358 7.95 28.12 -16.59
CA GLU A 358 8.43 26.74 -16.56
C GLU A 358 7.75 25.89 -17.64
N VAL A 359 8.54 25.07 -18.31
CA VAL A 359 8.04 24.06 -19.25
C VAL A 359 8.39 22.68 -18.74
N THR A 360 7.53 21.71 -19.04
CA THR A 360 7.84 20.31 -18.80
C THR A 360 8.63 19.80 -19.99
N PHE A 361 9.88 19.44 -19.76
CA PHE A 361 10.74 18.78 -20.71
C PHE A 361 10.58 17.28 -20.64
N TYR A 362 10.77 16.64 -21.80
CA TYR A 362 10.75 15.21 -21.93
C TYR A 362 11.94 14.75 -22.76
N PHE A 363 12.78 13.92 -22.16
CA PHE A 363 13.83 13.19 -22.86
C PHE A 363 13.39 11.73 -22.99
N THR A 364 13.20 11.26 -24.23
CA THR A 364 12.74 9.90 -24.50
C THR A 364 13.72 9.20 -25.44
N VAL A 365 14.19 8.02 -25.05
CA VAL A 365 14.98 7.17 -25.94
C VAL A 365 14.06 6.50 -26.95
N VAL A 366 14.29 6.78 -28.24
CA VAL A 366 13.49 6.29 -29.36
C VAL A 366 14.36 5.56 -30.38
N SER A 367 13.74 4.84 -31.31
CA SER A 367 14.45 4.34 -32.50
C SER A 367 14.97 5.51 -33.35
N ALA A 368 16.15 5.34 -33.94
CA ALA A 368 16.76 6.32 -34.82
C ALA A 368 15.89 6.67 -36.05
N ASP A 369 14.95 5.82 -36.45
CA ASP A 369 14.03 6.10 -37.56
C ASP A 369 12.72 6.78 -37.10
N SER A 370 12.48 6.86 -35.79
CA SER A 370 11.28 7.49 -35.24
C SER A 370 11.36 9.01 -35.36
N LEU A 371 10.39 9.61 -36.06
CA LEU A 371 10.13 11.05 -36.10
C LEU A 371 8.82 11.44 -35.40
N ARG A 372 8.07 10.45 -34.89
CA ARG A 372 6.78 10.72 -34.25
C ARG A 372 7.02 11.27 -32.86
N ARG A 373 6.35 12.39 -32.57
CA ARG A 373 6.01 12.77 -31.20
C ARG A 373 5.43 11.52 -30.54
N VAL A 374 5.97 11.11 -29.40
CA VAL A 374 5.33 10.06 -28.62
C VAL A 374 3.96 10.62 -28.26
N GLU A 375 2.89 10.03 -28.79
CA GLU A 375 1.52 10.42 -28.41
C GLU A 375 1.37 10.09 -26.93
N ARG A 376 1.65 11.08 -26.08
CA ARG A 376 1.42 10.99 -24.65
C ARG A 376 -0.06 11.26 -24.45
N VAL A 377 -0.79 10.22 -24.04
CA VAL A 377 -2.13 10.41 -23.53
C VAL A 377 -1.96 11.29 -22.30
N ARG A 378 -2.47 12.54 -22.37
CA ARG A 378 -2.65 13.36 -21.17
C ARG A 378 -3.43 12.49 -20.18
N ALA A 379 -2.81 12.13 -19.07
CA ALA A 379 -3.60 11.97 -17.86
C ALA A 379 -4.09 13.38 -17.61
N ASP A 380 -5.30 13.68 -18.08
CA ASP A 380 -5.92 14.97 -17.89
C ASP A 380 -5.75 15.33 -16.41
N SER A 381 -4.91 16.32 -16.13
CA SER A 381 -5.13 17.24 -15.03
C SER A 381 -6.42 17.98 -15.37
N SER A 382 -7.55 17.28 -15.27
CA SER A 382 -8.84 17.93 -15.20
C SER A 382 -8.78 18.77 -13.94
N SER A 383 -8.66 20.09 -14.14
CA SER A 383 -9.67 21.03 -13.66
C SER A 383 -10.58 20.36 -12.62
N SER A 384 -10.31 20.65 -11.35
CA SER A 384 -11.06 20.12 -10.21
C SER A 384 -12.49 20.68 -10.11
N ASP A 385 -13.06 21.23 -11.17
CA ASP A 385 -14.33 21.97 -11.08
C ASP A 385 -15.51 21.42 -11.89
N ASP A 386 -15.39 20.36 -12.69
CA ASP A 386 -16.55 19.88 -13.46
C ASP A 386 -16.57 18.35 -13.68
N LEU A 387 -16.58 17.55 -12.61
CA LEU A 387 -17.21 16.21 -12.61
C LEU A 387 -17.62 15.85 -11.19
N VAL A 388 -18.79 16.31 -10.75
CA VAL A 388 -19.61 15.59 -9.78
C VAL A 388 -20.32 14.48 -10.57
N PRO A 389 -19.95 13.20 -10.46
CA PRO A 389 -20.84 12.14 -10.91
C PRO A 389 -22.02 12.16 -9.94
N ASP A 390 -23.20 12.31 -10.53
CA ASP A 390 -24.53 12.32 -9.95
C ASP A 390 -24.78 11.10 -9.02
N PHE A 391 -24.23 11.13 -7.81
CA PHE A 391 -24.43 10.13 -6.75
C PHE A 391 -25.79 10.30 -6.03
N GLN A 392 -26.62 11.27 -6.45
CA GLN A 392 -27.96 11.47 -5.88
C GLN A 392 -29.06 10.60 -6.52
N ARG A 393 -28.73 9.69 -7.45
CA ARG A 393 -29.75 8.85 -8.13
C ARG A 393 -29.85 7.37 -7.71
N ILE A 394 -29.14 6.94 -6.66
CA ILE A 394 -29.22 5.54 -6.15
C ILE A 394 -29.85 5.44 -4.74
N PHE A 395 -30.39 6.53 -4.18
CA PHE A 395 -31.27 6.44 -3.01
C PHE A 395 -32.65 7.01 -3.35
N LYS A 396 -33.42 6.22 -4.11
CA LYS A 396 -34.87 6.25 -4.01
C LYS A 396 -35.30 5.41 -2.81
N GLU A 397 -36.13 6.02 -1.98
CA GLU A 397 -37.10 5.41 -1.07
C GLU A 397 -36.54 4.61 0.12
N SER A 398 -36.53 5.26 1.28
CA SER A 398 -37.56 4.95 2.28
C SER A 398 -37.67 6.12 3.26
N ASP A 399 -38.74 6.90 3.13
CA ASP A 399 -39.31 7.66 4.22
C ASP A 399 -39.63 6.68 5.35
N ASP A 400 -39.00 6.86 6.51
CA ASP A 400 -39.61 6.74 7.83
C ASP A 400 -38.54 6.85 8.93
N ASP A 401 -38.94 7.51 10.02
CA ASP A 401 -38.31 7.61 11.34
C ASP A 401 -37.41 8.83 11.62
N GLU A 402 -38.12 9.87 12.06
CA GLU A 402 -37.74 10.92 13.01
C GLU A 402 -36.55 10.59 13.92
N ILE A 403 -35.66 11.57 14.15
CA ILE A 403 -35.05 11.85 15.47
C ILE A 403 -34.46 13.28 15.48
N TYR A 404 -35.08 14.10 16.34
CA TYR A 404 -34.46 15.05 17.28
C TYR A 404 -33.75 16.32 16.76
N LYS A 405 -34.44 17.46 16.90
CA LYS A 405 -33.86 18.81 16.95
C LYS A 405 -33.62 19.21 18.41
N PRO A 406 -32.43 19.66 18.82
CA PRO A 406 -32.29 20.42 20.05
C PRO A 406 -32.65 21.89 19.82
N ASP A 407 -33.56 22.39 20.66
CA ASP A 407 -33.97 23.79 20.75
C ASP A 407 -32.79 24.70 21.07
N VAL A 408 -32.54 25.68 20.20
CA VAL A 408 -31.71 26.85 20.51
C VAL A 408 -32.65 28.02 20.77
N ALA A 409 -32.93 28.28 22.04
CA ALA A 409 -33.57 29.51 22.46
C ALA A 409 -32.88 30.09 23.71
N ASN A 410 -32.35 31.29 23.51
CA ASN A 410 -32.26 32.39 24.47
C ASN A 410 -31.48 32.19 25.78
N VAL A 411 -30.29 32.78 25.85
CA VAL A 411 -29.98 33.73 26.94
C VAL A 411 -29.21 34.93 26.39
N SER A 412 -29.91 36.07 26.37
CA SER A 412 -29.38 37.41 26.24
C SER A 412 -28.61 37.83 27.49
N ASN A 413 -27.51 38.58 27.30
CA ASN A 413 -26.97 39.66 28.12
C ASN A 413 -27.45 39.80 29.58
N ARG A 414 -26.49 39.84 30.53
CA ARG A 414 -26.25 41.01 31.39
C ARG A 414 -25.01 40.85 32.30
N ASN A 415 -24.24 41.95 32.31
CA ASN A 415 -23.16 42.40 33.21
C ASN A 415 -21.77 41.78 33.08
#